data_AF-F3Z456-F1
#
_entry.id   AF-F3Z456-F1
#
_cell.length_a   1.000
_cell.length_b   1.000
_cell.length_c   1.000
_cell.angle_alpha   90.00
_cell.angle_beta   90.00
_cell.angle_gamma   90.00
#
_symmetry.space_group_name_H-M   'P 1'
#
loop_
_entity.id
_entity.type
_entity.pdbx_description
1 polymer ?
#
loop_
_entity_poly.entity_id
_entity_poly.type
_entity_poly.pdbx_seq_one_letter_code
_entity_poly.pdbx_strand_id
1 'polypeptide(L)' 'MQSSNRPLNPVMPVNMEIIFLYPCPYCGREVPLISPTSPAMAQCDVCRKTFPIVPVDARTIQYLKLVTANGQASIDPDFL' A
#
# COMPACT_ATOMS: atom_id res chain seq x y z
N MET A 1 -10.16 15.22 31.42
CA MET A 1 -10.76 14.89 30.11
C MET A 1 -11.45 16.15 29.60
N GLN A 2 -10.81 16.93 28.73
CA GLN A 2 -11.44 18.11 28.14
C GLN A 2 -12.25 17.67 26.92
N SER A 3 -13.56 17.66 27.06
CA SER A 3 -14.53 17.62 25.97
C SER A 3 -14.60 18.99 25.30
N SER A 4 -13.56 19.32 24.52
CA SER A 4 -13.61 20.47 23.61
C SER A 4 -14.25 20.03 22.30
N ASN A 5 -15.48 20.48 22.05
CA ASN A 5 -16.22 20.30 20.81
C ASN A 5 -15.63 21.20 19.68
N ARG A 6 -14.30 21.17 19.50
CA ARG A 6 -13.64 21.84 18.38
C ARG A 6 -13.80 20.94 17.15
N PRO A 7 -14.28 21.46 16.01
CA PRO A 7 -14.31 20.69 14.79
C PRO A 7 -12.89 20.18 14.48
N LEU A 8 -12.78 18.89 14.20
CA LEU A 8 -11.51 18.29 13.79
C LEU A 8 -11.16 18.82 12.40
N ASN A 9 -9.96 19.37 12.26
CA ASN A 9 -9.43 19.68 10.94
C ASN A 9 -9.17 18.37 10.18
N PRO A 10 -9.35 18.36 8.84
CA PRO A 10 -8.92 17.26 8.01
C PRO A 10 -7.45 16.89 8.27
N VAL A 11 -7.16 15.59 8.34
CA VAL A 11 -5.81 15.08 8.58
C VAL A 11 -5.15 14.74 7.25
N MET A 12 -3.94 15.24 7.05
CA MET A 12 -3.15 15.01 5.83
C MET A 12 -2.46 13.64 5.85
N PRO A 13 -2.25 13.00 4.68
CA PRO A 13 -1.43 11.79 4.59
C PRO A 13 0.02 12.09 4.99
N VAL A 14 0.63 11.15 5.71
CA VAL A 14 2.03 11.26 6.16
C VAL A 14 2.98 10.32 5.43
N ASN A 15 2.46 9.25 4.83
CA ASN A 15 3.22 8.22 4.14
C ASN A 15 2.37 7.58 3.02
N MET A 16 3.06 6.99 2.04
CA MET A 16 2.46 6.21 0.96
C MET A 16 3.09 4.83 0.88
N GLU A 17 2.24 3.82 0.74
CA GLU A 17 2.63 2.44 0.44
C GLU A 17 1.94 1.94 -0.82
N ILE A 18 2.63 1.12 -1.60
CA ILE A 18 2.11 0.58 -2.87
C ILE A 18 1.73 -0.88 -2.68
N ILE A 19 0.51 -1.22 -3.07
CA ILE A 19 -0.06 -2.56 -3.00
C ILE A 19 0.00 -3.19 -4.40
N PHE A 20 0.51 -4.41 -4.46
CA PHE A 20 0.50 -5.25 -5.65
C PHE A 20 -0.44 -6.43 -5.44
N LEU A 21 -1.22 -6.77 -6.46
CA LEU A 21 -2.18 -7.86 -6.44
C LEU A 21 -1.59 -9.07 -7.17
N TYR A 22 -1.42 -10.17 -6.44
CA TYR A 22 -0.92 -11.42 -7.01
C TYR A 22 -2.06 -12.44 -7.14
N PRO A 23 -2.37 -12.94 -8.35
CA PRO A 23 -3.40 -13.94 -8.50
C PRO A 23 -2.94 -15.27 -7.90
N CYS A 24 -3.73 -15.81 -6.97
CA CYS A 24 -3.48 -17.12 -6.37
C CYS A 24 -3.61 -18.21 -7.45
N PRO A 25 -2.56 -19.02 -7.70
CA PRO A 25 -2.58 -20.02 -8.76
C PRO A 25 -3.54 -21.19 -8.50
N TYR A 26 -4.11 -21.28 -7.29
CA TYR A 26 -4.99 -22.38 -6.88
C TYR A 26 -6.47 -22.05 -6.90
N CYS A 27 -6.84 -20.77 -6.72
CA CYS A 27 -8.25 -20.36 -6.62
C CYS A 27 -8.56 -19.04 -7.33
N GLY A 28 -7.58 -18.40 -7.99
CA GLY A 28 -7.74 -17.16 -8.75
C GLY A 28 -7.88 -15.88 -7.91
N ARG A 29 -8.01 -16.00 -6.59
CA ARG A 29 -8.11 -14.86 -5.67
C ARG A 29 -6.89 -13.95 -5.76
N GLU A 30 -7.11 -12.65 -5.92
CA GLU A 30 -6.06 -11.63 -5.83
C GLU A 30 -5.61 -11.45 -4.37
N VAL A 31 -4.31 -11.67 -4.14
CA VAL A 31 -3.68 -11.52 -2.82
C VAL A 31 -2.92 -10.20 -2.79
N PRO A 32 -3.33 -9.23 -1.95
CA PRO A 32 -2.66 -7.93 -1.85
C PRO A 32 -1.40 -8.03 -1.00
N LEU A 33 -0.29 -7.51 -1.52
CA LEU A 33 0.98 -7.42 -0.80
C LEU A 33 1.59 -6.02 -0.92
N ILE A 34 2.14 -5.53 0.18
CA ILE A 34 2.79 -4.22 0.24
C ILE A 34 4.21 -4.37 -0.32
N SER A 35 4.43 -3.88 -1.54
CA SER A 35 5.75 -3.69 -2.15
C SER A 35 6.79 -4.81 -1.88
N PRO A 36 6.51 -6.08 -2.22
CA PRO A 36 7.42 -7.19 -1.92
C PRO A 36 8.68 -7.15 -2.81
N THR A 37 9.76 -6.53 -2.34
CA THR A 37 10.99 -6.27 -3.12
C THR A 37 12.00 -7.43 -3.12
N SER A 38 11.76 -8.48 -2.34
CA SER A 38 12.59 -9.68 -2.27
C SER A 38 11.79 -10.92 -2.64
N PRO A 39 12.40 -11.97 -3.22
CA PRO A 39 11.73 -13.26 -3.43
C PRO A 39 11.08 -13.76 -2.14
N ALA A 40 9.81 -14.15 -2.22
CA ALA A 40 9.03 -14.55 -1.06
C ALA A 40 7.94 -15.56 -1.43
N MET A 41 7.37 -16.20 -0.40
CA MET A 41 6.16 -17.01 -0.52
C MET A 41 4.97 -16.18 -0.05
N ALA A 42 3.97 -15.99 -0.90
CA ALA A 42 2.68 -15.43 -0.50
C ALA A 42 1.77 -16.53 0.04
N GLN A 43 0.91 -16.21 1.01
CA GLN A 43 -0.16 -17.09 1.45
C GLN A 43 -1.51 -16.52 1.01
N CYS A 44 -2.32 -17.33 0.34
CA CYS A 44 -3.68 -16.93 -0.02
C CYS A 44 -4.58 -16.81 1.23
N ASP A 45 -5.26 -15.68 1.37
CA ASP A 45 -6.24 -15.40 2.43
C ASP A 45 -7.45 -16.33 2.40
N VAL A 46 -7.82 -16.82 1.20
CA VAL A 46 -8.98 -17.69 0.99
C VAL A 46 -8.63 -19.18 1.09
N CYS A 47 -7.82 -19.71 0.16
CA CYS A 47 -7.55 -21.15 0.10
C CYS A 47 -6.38 -21.60 0.99
N ARG A 48 -5.72 -20.67 1.71
CA ARG A 48 -4.59 -20.90 2.63
C ARG A 48 -3.32 -21.50 2.03
N LYS A 49 -3.32 -21.85 0.75
CA LYS A 49 -2.15 -22.35 0.04
C LYS A 49 -1.10 -21.26 -0.14
N THR A 50 0.16 -21.65 -0.07
CA THR A 50 1.32 -20.79 -0.27
C THR A 50 1.88 -20.94 -1.69
N PHE A 51 2.30 -19.85 -2.30
CA PHE A 51 2.89 -19.87 -3.64
C PHE A 51 4.03 -18.85 -3.75
N PRO A 52 5.06 -19.12 -4.58
CA PRO A 52 6.14 -18.17 -4.79
C PRO A 52 5.64 -16.96 -5.59
N ILE A 53 6.15 -15.79 -5.27
CA ILE A 53 5.86 -14.56 -6.01
C ILE A 53 7.13 -13.96 -6.60
N VAL A 54 6.95 -13.25 -7.72
CA VAL A 54 8.02 -12.45 -8.33
C VAL A 54 8.15 -11.15 -7.53
N PRO A 55 9.37 -10.76 -7.11
CA PRO A 55 9.57 -9.49 -6.42
C PRO A 55 9.32 -8.30 -7.34
N VAL A 56 8.89 -7.20 -6.76
CA VAL A 56 8.77 -5.91 -7.45
C VAL A 56 10.08 -5.12 -7.39
N ASP A 57 10.32 -4.26 -8.38
CA ASP A 57 11.55 -3.46 -8.44
C ASP A 57 11.56 -2.35 -7.37
N ALA A 58 12.52 -2.44 -6.45
CA ALA A 58 12.66 -1.49 -5.35
C ALA A 58 12.90 -0.05 -5.82
N ARG A 59 13.61 0.14 -6.95
CA ARG A 59 13.90 1.47 -7.49
C ARG A 59 12.63 2.16 -8.01
N THR A 60 11.75 1.40 -8.66
CA THR A 60 10.44 1.88 -9.11
C THR A 60 9.58 2.33 -7.93
N ILE A 61 9.53 1.55 -6.83
CA ILE A 61 8.81 1.94 -5.62
C ILE A 61 9.40 3.22 -5.01
N GLN A 62 10.72 3.29 -4.89
CA GLN A 62 11.41 4.48 -4.37
C GLN A 62 11.14 5.71 -5.23
N TYR A 63 11.18 5.56 -6.57
CA TYR A 63 10.84 6.63 -7.50
C TYR A 63 9.42 7.14 -7.26
N LEU A 64 8.42 6.25 -7.19
CA LEU A 64 7.03 6.63 -6.95
C LEU A 64 6.85 7.33 -5.61
N LYS A 65 7.47 6.83 -4.55
CA LYS A 65 7.48 7.48 -3.23
C LYS A 65 8.13 8.86 -3.27
N LEU A 66 9.23 9.01 -4.01
CA LEU A 66 9.92 10.30 -4.15
C LEU A 66 9.08 11.32 -4.91
N VAL A 67 8.56 10.98 -6.10
CA VAL A 67 7.83 11.92 -6.95
C VAL A 67 6.49 12.35 -6.37
N THR A 68 5.92 11.54 -5.46
CA THR A 68 4.69 11.87 -4.73
C THR A 68 4.94 12.51 -3.36
N ALA A 69 6.19 12.82 -3.02
CA ALA A 69 6.57 13.28 -1.67
C ALA A 69 5.99 12.38 -0.56
N ASN A 70 6.15 11.06 -0.71
CA ASN A 70 5.55 10.02 0.14
C ASN A 70 4.02 10.16 0.28
N GLY A 71 3.33 10.52 -0.80
CA GLY A 71 1.88 10.69 -0.86
C GLY A 71 1.36 12.08 -0.49
N GLN A 72 2.21 12.98 0.02
CA GLN A 72 1.79 14.35 0.34
C GLN A 72 1.44 15.15 -0.92
N ALA A 73 2.14 14.90 -2.04
CA ALA A 73 1.81 15.53 -3.32
C ALA A 73 0.54 14.97 -3.97
N SER A 74 -0.10 13.97 -3.35
CA SER A 74 -1.37 13.38 -3.81
C SER A 74 -2.59 13.94 -3.07
N ILE A 75 -2.38 14.91 -2.18
CA ILE A 75 -3.49 15.65 -1.56
C ILE A 75 -4.20 16.47 -2.63
N ASP A 76 -5.52 16.39 -2.64
CA ASP A 76 -6.35 17.21 -3.51
C ASP A 76 -6.08 18.71 -3.21
N PRO A 77 -5.71 19.52 -4.21
CA PRO A 77 -5.39 20.94 -4.02
C PRO A 77 -6.51 21.75 -3.36
N ASP A 78 -7.78 21.33 -3.47
CA ASP A 78 -8.91 22.00 -2.81
C ASP A 78 -8.88 21.84 -1.27
N PHE A 79 -7.98 21.00 -0.75
CA PHE A 79 -7.82 20.68 0.67
C PHE A 79 -6.43 21.05 1.24
N LEU A 80 -5.61 21.79 0.48
CA LEU A 80 -4.30 22.32 0.91
C LEU A 80 -4.38 23.71 1.56
#